data_AF-A0A060BY69-F1
#
_entry.id   AF-A0A060BY69-F1
#
_cell.length_a   1.000
_cell.length_b   1.000
_cell.length_c   1.000
_cell.angle_alpha   90.00
_cell.angle_beta   90.00
_cell.angle_gamma   90.00
#
_symmetry.space_group_name_H-M   'P 1'
#
loop_
_entity.id
_entity.type
_entity.pdbx_description
1 polymer ?
#
loop_
_entity_poly.entity_id
_entity_poly.type
_entity_poly.pdbx_seq_one_letter_code
_entity_poly.pdbx_strand_id
1 'polypeptide(L)' 'MEIEEIHRVELKLLAKFKQICDKHKLKYFLIGGSLLGAIRHKGFIPWDDDVDVGMLRGDYDKMLRILPQELKN' A
#
# COMPACT_ATOMS: atom_id res chain seq x y z
N MET A 1 -16.05 -5.30 11.42
CA MET A 1 -15.99 -4.15 10.50
C MET A 1 -16.68 -4.58 9.23
N GLU A 2 -17.53 -3.72 8.67
CA GLU A 2 -18.08 -3.96 7.33
C GLU A 2 -16.99 -3.77 6.27
N ILE A 3 -17.13 -4.41 5.10
CA ILE A 3 -16.08 -4.43 4.07
C ILE A 3 -15.74 -3.02 3.57
N GLU A 4 -16.72 -2.13 3.50
CA GLU A 4 -16.52 -0.73 3.10
C GLU A 4 -15.68 0.04 4.12
N GLU A 5 -15.78 -0.31 5.40
CA GLU A 5 -14.95 0.28 6.43
C GLU A 5 -13.49 -0.18 6.31
N ILE A 6 -13.28 -1.46 6.01
CA ILE A 6 -11.95 -2.03 5.74
C ILE A 6 -11.32 -1.32 4.54
N HIS A 7 -12.01 -1.24 3.40
CA HIS A 7 -11.52 -0.55 2.20
C HIS A 7 -11.13 0.91 2.48
N ARG A 8 -11.92 1.62 3.29
CA ARG A 8 -11.62 3.01 3.67
C ARG A 8 -10.35 3.12 4.50
N VAL A 9 -10.12 2.19 5.43
CA VAL A 9 -8.90 2.18 6.27
C VAL A 9 -7.69 1.78 5.43
N GLU A 10 -7.79 0.71 4.66
CA GLU A 10 -6.74 0.24 3.76
C GLU A 10 -6.32 1.31 2.76
N LEU A 11 -7.27 2.02 2.15
CA LEU A 11 -6.93 3.11 1.23
C LEU A 11 -6.18 4.26 1.91
N LYS A 12 -6.51 4.57 3.17
CA LYS A 12 -5.79 5.57 3.97
C LYS A 12 -4.37 5.09 4.29
N LEU A 13 -4.20 3.82 4.65
CA LEU A 13 -2.90 3.21 4.91
C LEU A 13 -2.05 3.21 3.65
N LEU A 14 -2.60 2.80 2.49
CA LEU A 14 -1.92 2.84 1.20
C LEU A 14 -1.53 4.26 0.80
N ALA A 15 -2.38 5.26 1.06
CA ALA A 15 -2.05 6.66 0.81
C ALA A 15 -0.90 7.16 1.69
N LYS A 16 -0.87 6.78 2.98
CA LYS A 16 0.24 7.09 3.89
C LYS A 16 1.53 6.39 3.47
N PHE A 17 1.44 5.11 3.11
CA PHE A 17 2.55 4.33 2.55
C PHE A 17 3.11 4.99 1.29
N LYS A 18 2.24 5.41 0.36
CA LYS A 18 2.62 6.15 -0.86
C LYS A 18 3.37 7.43 -0.52
N GLN A 19 2.90 8.22 0.44
CA GLN A 19 3.57 9.47 0.86
C GLN A 19 5.00 9.20 1.36
N ILE A 20 5.20 8.14 2.15
CA ILE A 20 6.53 7.72 2.63
C ILE A 20 7.41 7.31 1.44
N CYS A 21 6.88 6.51 0.52
CA CYS A 21 7.60 6.10 -0.68
C CYS A 21 8.01 7.29 -1.54
N ASP A 22 7.10 8.24 -1.80
CA ASP A 22 7.36 9.42 -2.62
C ASP A 22 8.44 10.32 -1.98
N LYS A 23 8.35 10.55 -0.65
CA LYS A 23 9.33 11.33 0.12
C LYS A 23 10.75 10.77 -0.01
N HIS A 24 10.89 9.45 -0.01
CA HIS A 24 12.18 8.75 -0.04
C HIS A 24 12.55 8.20 -1.43
N LYS A 25 11.77 8.53 -2.46
CA LYS A 25 11.94 8.08 -3.85
C LYS A 25 12.02 6.55 -3.98
N LEU A 26 11.21 5.84 -3.19
CA LEU A 26 11.12 4.38 -3.22
C LEU A 26 10.10 3.94 -4.26
N LYS A 27 10.47 2.96 -5.08
CA LYS A 27 9.55 2.36 -6.05
C LYS A 27 8.75 1.24 -5.39
N TYR A 28 7.47 1.24 -5.66
CA TYR A 28 6.54 0.17 -5.31
C TYR A 28 5.53 0.00 -6.45
N PHE A 29 4.82 -1.12 -6.45
CA PHE A 29 3.74 -1.39 -7.39
C PHE A 29 2.67 -2.25 -6.70
N LEU A 30 1.41 -2.14 -7.12
CA LEU A 30 0.37 -3.05 -6.65
C LEU A 30 0.64 -4.45 -7.21
N ILE A 31 0.31 -5.47 -6.44
CA ILE A 31 0.38 -6.87 -6.87
C ILE A 31 -0.95 -7.58 -6.58
N GLY A 32 -1.07 -8.83 -7.03
CA GLY A 32 -2.19 -9.71 -6.65
C GLY A 32 -3.59 -9.13 -6.89
N GLY A 33 -4.46 -9.31 -5.89
CA GLY A 33 -5.84 -8.84 -5.89
C GLY A 33 -5.94 -7.32 -6.02
N SER A 34 -5.04 -6.58 -5.37
CA SER A 34 -5.02 -5.12 -5.41
C SER A 34 -4.71 -4.56 -6.80
N LEU A 35 -3.75 -5.14 -7.53
CA LEU A 35 -3.48 -4.76 -8.92
C LEU A 35 -4.67 -5.07 -9.83
N LEU A 36 -5.23 -6.27 -9.71
CA LEU A 36 -6.38 -6.69 -10.51
C LEU A 36 -7.61 -5.82 -10.24
N GLY A 37 -7.89 -5.52 -8.98
CA GLY A 37 -8.97 -4.64 -8.55
C GLY A 37 -8.85 -3.25 -9.18
N ALA A 38 -7.67 -2.63 -9.07
CA ALA A 38 -7.41 -1.31 -9.62
C ALA A 38 -7.72 -1.23 -11.13
N ILE A 39 -7.38 -2.28 -11.88
CA ILE A 39 -7.62 -2.34 -13.33
C ILE A 39 -9.08 -2.69 -13.66
N ARG A 40 -9.60 -3.77 -13.08
CA ARG A 40 -10.90 -4.38 -13.43
C ARG A 40 -12.09 -3.64 -12.81
N HIS A 41 -12.01 -3.31 -11.52
CA HIS A 41 -13.11 -2.71 -10.74
C HIS A 41 -12.92 -1.21 -10.48
N LYS A 42 -11.79 -0.63 -10.92
CA LYS A 42 -11.43 0.77 -10.67
C LYS A 42 -11.32 1.10 -9.17
N GLY A 43 -10.96 0.10 -8.36
CA GLY A 43 -10.92 0.17 -6.90
C GLY A 43 -10.62 -1.20 -6.31
N PHE A 44 -11.07 -1.46 -5.09
CA PHE A 44 -10.98 -2.79 -4.49
C PHE A 44 -11.81 -3.82 -5.27
N ILE A 45 -11.40 -5.09 -5.20
CA ILE A 45 -12.33 -6.18 -5.49
C ILE A 45 -13.39 -6.16 -4.36
N PRO A 46 -14.70 -6.26 -4.67
CA PRO A 46 -15.74 -5.95 -3.67
C PRO A 46 -15.72 -6.79 -2.38
N TRP A 47 -15.14 -7.98 -2.42
CA TRP A 47 -15.06 -8.93 -1.30
C TRP A 47 -13.64 -9.12 -0.76
N ASP A 48 -12.68 -8.34 -1.24
CA ASP A 48 -11.26 -8.41 -0.88
C ASP A 48 -11.01 -7.46 0.30
N ASP A 49 -10.29 -7.91 1.31
CA ASP A 49 -10.17 -7.21 2.59
C ASP A 49 -8.75 -6.72 2.90
N ASP A 50 -7.82 -6.81 1.95
CA ASP A 50 -6.43 -6.37 2.11
C ASP A 50 -5.91 -5.53 0.91
N VAL A 51 -4.68 -5.05 1.07
CA VAL A 51 -3.90 -4.38 0.02
C VAL A 51 -2.48 -4.95 -0.02
N ASP A 52 -2.10 -5.45 -1.19
CA ASP A 52 -0.76 -5.92 -1.47
C ASP A 52 0.05 -4.95 -2.33
N VAL A 53 1.27 -4.68 -1.88
CA VAL A 53 2.29 -3.94 -2.63
C VAL A 53 3.58 -4.76 -2.77
N GLY A 54 4.16 -4.72 -3.96
CA GLY A 54 5.49 -5.24 -4.25
C GLY A 54 6.52 -4.12 -4.32
N MET A 55 7.77 -4.46 -4.02
CA MET A 55 8.92 -3.57 -4.14
C MET A 55 10.11 -4.33 -4.72
N LEU A 56 11.00 -3.61 -5.42
CA LEU A 56 12.31 -4.16 -5.74
C LEU A 56 13.11 -4.34 -4.45
N ARG A 57 13.98 -5.36 -4.42
CA ARG A 57 14.74 -5.71 -3.21
C ARG A 57 15.49 -4.50 -2.63
N GLY A 58 16.20 -3.74 -3.47
CA GLY A 58 16.94 -2.57 -3.03
C GLY A 58 16.07 -1.47 -2.39
N ASP A 59 14.83 -1.28 -2.85
CA ASP A 59 13.94 -0.25 -2.29
C ASP A 59 13.27 -0.72 -1.00
N TYR A 60 12.94 -2.00 -0.87
CA TYR A 60 12.50 -2.57 0.42
C TYR A 60 13.61 -2.51 1.47
N ASP A 61 14.88 -2.76 1.10
CA ASP A 61 15.99 -2.66 2.07
C ASP A 61 16.20 -1.23 2.57
N LYS A 62 16.02 -0.23 1.69
CA LYS A 62 15.98 1.17 2.10
C LYS A 62 14.79 1.44 3.00
N MET A 63 13.60 0.93 2.64
CA MET A 63 12.38 1.08 3.42
C MET A 63 12.55 0.63 4.88
N LEU A 64 13.12 -0.56 5.10
CA LEU A 64 13.37 -1.09 6.45
C LEU A 64 14.23 -0.17 7.31
N ARG A 65 15.13 0.61 6.69
CA ARG A 65 16.00 1.55 7.41
C ARG A 65 15.31 2.87 7.75
N ILE A 66 14.30 3.28 6.98
CA ILE A 66 13.62 4.59 7.14
C ILE A 66 12.31 4.50 7.94
N LEU A 67 11.61 3.36 7.90
CA LEU A 67 10.31 3.20 8.55
C LEU A 67 10.36 3.46 10.06
N PRO A 68 11.41 3.01 10.80
CA PRO A 68 11.51 3.30 12.23
C PRO A 68 11.57 4.78 12.58
N GLN A 69 11.93 5.67 11.64
CA GLN A 69 11.96 7.11 11.85
C GLN A 69 10.66 7.78 11.38
N GLU A 70 10.05 7.29 10.30
CA GLU A 70 8.78 7.83 9.78
C GLU A 70 7.57 7.48 10.66
N LEU A 71 7.66 6.40 11.45
CA LEU A 71 6.57 5.90 12.29
C LEU A 71 6.78 6.17 13.79
N LYS A 72 7.69 7.07 14.16
CA LYS A 72 7.80 7.53 15.55
C LYS A 72 6.59 8.41 15.87
N ASN A 73 5.88 8.07 16.94
CA ASN A 73 4.83 8.88 17.55
C ASN A 73 5.40 10.18 18.12
#